data_AF-K1ZB55-F1
#
_entry.id   AF-K1ZB55-F1
#
_cell.length_a   1.000
_cell.length_b   1.000
_cell.length_c   1.000
_cell.angle_alpha   90.00
_cell.angle_beta   90.00
_cell.angle_gamma   90.00
#
_symmetry.space_group_name_H-M   'P 1'
#
loop_
_entity.id
_entity.type
_entity.pdbx_description
1 polymer ?
#
loop_
_entity_poly.entity_id
_entity_poly.type
_entity_poly.pdbx_seq_one_letter_code
_entity_poly.pdbx_strand_id
1 'polypeptide(L)'
;MKRLATACFLLLFSASIACAEWLVDFRDTYVSEGIDKAVENALKDGTTPDLIVENGLDLEGLNPQNLIKALYCAGANGQDIRDAAEKYDISEPVLAAGYKKSVAECADQVADAQAYTPGGRGPSFTTPRRVRRGWYASPSRP
;
A
#
# COMPACT_ATOMS: atom_id res chain seq x y z
N MET A 1 -26.55 -44.45 -14.72
CA MET A 1 -25.81 -43.19 -14.91
C MET A 1 -26.53 -41.96 -14.33
N LYS A 2 -27.19 -42.05 -13.16
CA LYS A 2 -27.87 -40.89 -12.51
C LYS A 2 -27.26 -40.48 -11.17
N ARG A 3 -26.36 -41.29 -10.61
CA ARG A 3 -25.74 -41.07 -9.28
C ARG A 3 -24.39 -40.33 -9.33
N LEU A 4 -23.78 -40.22 -10.51
CA LEU A 4 -22.51 -39.50 -10.70
C LEU A 4 -22.72 -37.99 -10.89
N ALA A 5 -23.88 -37.56 -11.41
CA ALA A 5 -24.17 -36.15 -11.63
C ALA A 5 -24.41 -35.37 -10.32
N THR A 6 -24.91 -36.03 -9.27
CA THR A 6 -25.16 -35.44 -7.96
C THR A 6 -23.90 -35.20 -7.13
N ALA A 7 -22.82 -35.96 -7.37
CA ALA A 7 -21.57 -35.80 -6.62
C ALA A 7 -20.78 -34.55 -7.05
N CYS A 8 -20.79 -34.21 -8.34
CA CYS A 8 -20.12 -32.99 -8.83
C CYS A 8 -20.83 -31.70 -8.39
N PHE A 9 -22.15 -31.74 -8.19
CA PHE A 9 -22.92 -30.56 -7.76
C PHE A 9 -22.68 -30.19 -6.29
N LEU A 10 -22.37 -31.17 -5.43
CA LEU A 10 -22.05 -30.93 -4.01
C LEU A 10 -20.63 -30.40 -3.79
N LEU A 11 -19.67 -30.75 -4.65
CA LEU A 11 -18.29 -30.25 -4.57
C LEU A 11 -18.13 -28.78 -5.04
N LEU A 12 -19.05 -28.30 -5.87
CA LEU A 12 -19.02 -26.91 -6.34
C LEU A 12 -19.58 -25.91 -5.32
N PHE A 13 -20.40 -26.35 -4.37
CA PHE A 13 -20.99 -25.48 -3.34
C PHE A 13 -20.11 -25.29 -2.09
N SER A 14 -19.10 -26.14 -1.87
CA SER A 14 -18.20 -26.01 -0.72
C SER A 14 -17.09 -24.96 -0.92
N ALA A 15 -16.89 -24.43 -2.12
CA ALA A 15 -15.82 -23.46 -2.41
C ALA A 15 -16.22 -22.00 -2.10
N SER A 16 -17.51 -21.71 -1.94
CA SER A 16 -18.00 -20.32 -1.81
C SER A 16 -17.98 -19.75 -0.39
N ILE A 17 -17.62 -20.54 0.62
CA ILE A 17 -17.74 -20.13 2.03
C ILE A 17 -16.49 -19.39 2.53
N ALA A 18 -15.31 -19.65 1.94
CA ALA A 18 -14.04 -19.09 2.41
C ALA A 18 -13.88 -17.58 2.15
N CYS A 19 -14.68 -16.98 1.27
CA CYS A 19 -14.52 -15.57 0.89
C CYS A 19 -15.09 -14.57 1.91
N ALA A 20 -15.84 -15.01 2.92
CA ALA A 20 -16.51 -14.12 3.88
C ALA A 20 -15.97 -14.19 5.31
N GLU A 21 -15.33 -15.30 5.70
CA GLU A 21 -14.88 -15.54 7.08
C GLU A 21 -13.77 -14.55 7.49
N TRP A 22 -12.77 -14.35 6.62
CA TRP A 22 -11.66 -13.43 6.90
C TRP A 22 -12.12 -11.99 7.16
N LEU A 23 -13.22 -11.55 6.53
CA LEU A 23 -13.74 -10.19 6.68
C LEU A 23 -14.42 -9.98 8.03
N VAL A 24 -15.08 -11.03 8.54
CA VAL A 24 -15.63 -11.02 9.90
C VAL A 24 -14.49 -10.94 10.89
N ASP A 25 -13.48 -11.80 10.75
CA ASP A 25 -12.30 -11.81 11.63
C ASP A 25 -11.52 -10.50 11.56
N PHE A 26 -11.39 -9.91 10.36
CA PHE A 26 -10.76 -8.61 10.16
C PHE A 26 -11.49 -7.50 10.92
N ARG A 27 -12.83 -7.47 10.83
CA ARG A 27 -13.65 -6.48 11.53
C ARG A 27 -13.60 -6.67 13.04
N ASP A 28 -13.72 -7.91 13.51
CA ASP A 28 -13.70 -8.22 14.93
C ASP A 28 -12.34 -7.90 15.55
N THR A 29 -11.25 -8.24 14.85
CA THR A 29 -9.88 -7.88 15.24
C THR A 29 -9.68 -6.35 15.22
N TYR A 30 -10.24 -5.64 14.24
CA TYR A 30 -10.15 -4.18 14.19
C TYR A 30 -10.82 -3.54 15.41
N VAL A 31 -12.00 -4.04 15.81
CA VAL A 31 -12.72 -3.52 16.97
C VAL A 31 -12.01 -3.86 18.28
N SER A 32 -11.43 -5.05 18.41
CA SER A 32 -10.82 -5.54 19.66
C SER A 32 -9.37 -5.11 19.86
N GLU A 33 -8.56 -5.16 18.80
CA GLU A 33 -7.10 -5.03 18.83
C GLU A 33 -6.57 -3.88 17.94
N GLY A 34 -7.42 -3.31 17.08
CA GLY A 34 -7.08 -2.20 16.21
C GLY A 34 -6.57 -2.63 14.83
N ILE A 35 -6.38 -1.64 13.95
CA ILE A 35 -6.16 -1.87 12.52
C ILE A 35 -4.81 -2.55 12.22
N ASP A 36 -3.76 -2.23 12.97
CA ASP A 36 -2.44 -2.80 12.74
C ASP A 36 -2.49 -4.33 12.87
N LYS A 37 -3.21 -4.83 13.89
CA LYS A 37 -3.37 -6.26 14.12
C LYS A 37 -4.29 -6.93 13.11
N ALA A 38 -5.40 -6.28 12.78
CA ALA A 38 -6.33 -6.78 11.78
C ALA A 38 -5.65 -6.98 10.41
N VAL A 39 -4.84 -6.01 9.98
CA VAL A 39 -4.08 -6.10 8.73
C VAL A 39 -2.99 -7.16 8.80
N GLU A 40 -2.25 -7.26 9.92
CA GLU A 40 -1.25 -8.31 10.11
C GLU A 40 -1.86 -9.72 9.97
N ASN A 41 -3.02 -9.95 10.60
CA ASN A 41 -3.72 -11.23 10.53
C ASN A 41 -4.24 -11.51 9.11
N ALA A 42 -4.90 -10.54 8.49
CA ALA A 42 -5.44 -10.71 7.13
C ALA A 42 -4.34 -11.05 6.10
N LEU A 43 -3.18 -10.40 6.19
CA LEU A 43 -2.03 -10.72 5.32
C LEU A 43 -1.47 -12.13 5.61
N LYS A 44 -1.43 -12.55 6.88
CA LYS A 44 -1.02 -13.91 7.26
C LYS A 44 -1.98 -14.98 6.74
N ASP A 45 -3.26 -14.66 6.69
CA ASP A 45 -4.31 -15.52 6.12
C ASP A 45 -4.32 -15.50 4.58
N GLY A 46 -3.41 -14.76 3.95
CA GLY A 46 -3.22 -14.71 2.51
C GLY A 46 -4.13 -13.73 1.78
N THR A 47 -4.76 -12.80 2.51
CA THR A 47 -5.58 -11.74 1.91
C THR A 47 -4.67 -10.71 1.24
N THR A 48 -5.02 -10.26 0.04
CA THR A 48 -4.23 -9.28 -0.72
C THR A 48 -4.44 -7.84 -0.22
N PRO A 49 -3.46 -6.95 -0.39
CA PRO A 49 -3.61 -5.54 -0.05
C PRO A 49 -4.81 -4.86 -0.72
N ASP A 50 -5.18 -5.25 -1.94
CA ASP A 50 -6.33 -4.66 -2.63
C ASP A 50 -7.66 -4.98 -1.92
N LEU A 51 -7.88 -6.23 -1.53
CA LEU A 51 -9.07 -6.65 -0.77
C LEU A 51 -9.10 -6.00 0.62
N ILE A 52 -7.94 -5.86 1.27
CA ILE A 52 -7.86 -5.19 2.57
C ILE A 52 -8.21 -3.70 2.44
N VAL A 53 -7.73 -3.03 1.40
CA VAL A 53 -8.07 -1.63 1.13
C VAL A 53 -9.56 -1.47 0.81
N GLU A 54 -10.09 -2.30 -0.10
CA GLU A 54 -11.51 -2.30 -0.48
C GLU A 54 -12.42 -2.36 0.75
N ASN A 55 -12.22 -3.40 1.56
CA ASN A 55 -13.12 -3.69 2.67
C ASN A 55 -12.81 -2.86 3.92
N GLY A 56 -11.57 -2.38 4.05
CA GLY A 56 -11.16 -1.50 5.14
C GLY A 56 -11.77 -0.11 5.03
N LEU A 57 -11.89 0.45 3.81
CA LEU A 57 -12.46 1.78 3.60
C LEU A 57 -13.94 1.87 4.01
N ASP A 58 -14.66 0.75 4.00
CA ASP A 58 -16.05 0.66 4.44
C ASP A 58 -16.21 0.51 5.96
N LEU A 59 -15.12 0.37 6.71
CA LEU A 59 -15.17 0.28 8.17
C LEU A 59 -15.41 1.64 8.81
N GLU A 60 -16.48 1.73 9.60
CA GLU A 60 -16.81 2.96 10.32
C GLU A 60 -15.68 3.39 11.26
N GLY A 61 -15.32 4.68 11.17
CA GLY A 61 -14.25 5.28 11.98
C GLY A 61 -12.83 4.91 11.56
N LEU A 62 -12.64 4.07 10.54
CA LEU A 62 -11.28 3.77 10.06
C LEU A 62 -10.72 4.96 9.28
N ASN A 63 -9.57 5.45 9.73
CA ASN A 63 -8.82 6.46 8.99
C ASN A 63 -7.99 5.78 7.88
N PRO A 64 -8.18 6.13 6.59
CA PRO A 64 -7.44 5.54 5.48
C PRO A 64 -5.91 5.67 5.63
N GLN A 65 -5.43 6.75 6.26
CA GLN A 65 -3.99 6.92 6.56
C GLN A 65 -3.48 5.82 7.50
N ASN A 66 -4.28 5.42 8.50
CA ASN A 66 -3.90 4.36 9.44
C ASN A 66 -3.96 2.98 8.78
N LEU A 67 -4.88 2.77 7.84
CA LEU A 67 -4.95 1.55 7.05
C LEU A 67 -3.69 1.37 6.18
N ILE A 68 -3.30 2.42 5.44
CA ILE A 68 -2.08 2.42 4.64
C ILE A 68 -0.85 2.21 5.53
N LYS A 69 -0.79 2.88 6.68
CA LYS A 69 0.29 2.69 7.67
C LYS A 69 0.39 1.21 8.06
N ALA A 70 -0.72 0.59 8.46
CA ALA A 70 -0.79 -0.79 8.90
C ALA A 70 -0.29 -1.77 7.82
N LEU A 71 -0.68 -1.56 6.56
CA LEU A 71 -0.20 -2.39 5.43
C LEU A 71 1.33 -2.33 5.29
N TYR A 72 1.91 -1.14 5.33
CA TYR A 72 3.37 -0.98 5.29
C TYR A 72 4.07 -1.61 6.50
N CYS A 73 3.51 -1.45 7.69
CA CYS A 73 4.05 -2.03 8.92
C CYS A 73 3.99 -3.55 8.91
N ALA A 74 2.95 -4.13 8.33
CA ALA A 74 2.81 -5.57 8.20
C ALA A 74 3.66 -6.17 7.05
N GLY A 75 4.45 -5.34 6.36
CA GLY A 75 5.37 -5.78 5.32
C GLY A 75 4.72 -6.07 3.97
N ALA A 76 3.52 -5.53 3.70
CA ALA A 76 2.93 -5.64 2.37
C ALA A 76 3.79 -4.91 1.32
N ASN A 77 3.76 -5.40 0.08
CA ASN A 77 4.53 -4.83 -1.01
C ASN A 77 4.07 -3.39 -1.31
N GLY A 78 5.03 -2.48 -1.46
CA GLY A 78 4.74 -1.07 -1.74
C GLY A 78 3.96 -0.82 -3.02
N GLN A 79 4.27 -1.54 -4.09
CA GLN A 79 3.57 -1.39 -5.36
C GLN A 79 2.12 -1.87 -5.24
N ASP A 80 1.88 -3.00 -4.57
CA ASP A 80 0.52 -3.50 -4.33
C ASP A 80 -0.32 -2.52 -3.51
N ILE A 81 0.29 -1.87 -2.51
CA ILE A 81 -0.38 -0.82 -1.71
C ILE A 81 -0.71 0.40 -2.58
N ARG A 82 0.21 0.81 -3.46
CA ARG A 82 -0.01 1.96 -4.38
C ARG A 82 -1.11 1.66 -5.40
N ASP A 83 -1.09 0.47 -5.98
CA ASP A 83 -2.09 0.03 -6.97
C ASP A 83 -3.48 -0.07 -6.32
N ALA A 84 -3.55 -0.60 -5.09
CA ALA A 84 -4.78 -0.62 -4.30
C ALA A 84 -5.26 0.81 -3.97
N ALA A 85 -4.37 1.69 -3.54
CA ALA A 85 -4.72 3.09 -3.24
C ALA A 85 -5.28 3.81 -4.47
N GLU A 86 -4.69 3.62 -5.65
CA GLU A 86 -5.19 4.18 -6.91
C GLU A 86 -6.55 3.58 -7.29
N LYS A 87 -6.71 2.26 -7.17
CA LYS A 87 -7.96 1.53 -7.51
C LYS A 87 -9.16 1.98 -6.68
N TYR A 88 -8.95 2.34 -5.42
CA TYR A 88 -10.02 2.73 -4.48
C TYR A 88 -9.98 4.22 -4.10
N ASP A 89 -9.45 5.07 -4.99
CA ASP A 89 -9.48 6.54 -4.88
C ASP A 89 -8.85 7.12 -3.58
N ILE A 90 -7.89 6.40 -2.99
CA ILE A 90 -7.08 6.94 -1.89
C ILE A 90 -6.11 7.97 -2.48
N SER A 91 -6.34 9.24 -2.15
CA SER A 91 -5.50 10.33 -2.66
C SER A 91 -4.02 10.19 -2.30
N GLU A 92 -3.14 10.61 -3.21
CA GLU A 92 -1.68 10.59 -3.03
C GLU A 92 -1.20 11.24 -1.69
N PRO A 93 -1.79 12.36 -1.20
CA PRO A 93 -1.43 12.90 0.10
C PRO A 93 -1.72 11.94 1.27
N VAL A 94 -2.81 11.17 1.21
CA VAL A 94 -3.17 10.19 2.24
C VAL A 94 -2.21 9.00 2.21
N LEU A 95 -1.90 8.51 1.01
CA LEU A 95 -0.92 7.44 0.79
C LEU A 95 0.47 7.85 1.31
N ALA A 96 0.95 9.04 0.94
CA ALA A 96 2.21 9.59 1.41
C ALA A 96 2.24 9.79 2.93
N ALA A 97 1.13 10.26 3.52
CA ALA A 97 1.02 10.44 4.96
C ALA A 97 0.99 9.11 5.72
N GLY A 98 0.38 8.06 5.15
CA GLY A 98 0.36 6.71 5.70
C GLY A 98 1.75 6.08 5.67
N TYR A 99 2.45 6.18 4.53
CA TYR A 99 3.84 5.73 4.39
C TYR A 99 4.79 6.46 5.34
N LYS A 100 4.70 7.79 5.44
CA LYS A 100 5.52 8.55 6.39
C LYS A 100 5.29 8.09 7.83
N LYS A 101 4.05 7.78 8.17
CA LYS A 101 3.69 7.28 9.50
C LYS A 101 4.24 5.87 9.75
N SER A 102 4.21 4.98 8.76
CA SER A 102 4.78 3.62 8.92
C SER A 102 6.29 3.65 9.08
N VAL A 103 7.00 4.51 8.34
CA VAL A 103 8.44 4.71 8.53
C VAL A 103 8.75 5.21 9.94
N ALA A 104 7.93 6.10 10.50
CA ALA A 104 8.14 6.65 11.84
C ALA A 104 7.82 5.66 12.97
N GLU A 105 6.80 4.83 12.81
CA GLU A 105 6.28 3.95 13.88
C GLU A 105 6.80 2.51 13.80
N CYS A 106 7.13 2.03 12.59
CA CYS A 106 7.40 0.62 12.32
C CYS A 106 8.78 0.37 11.70
N ALA A 107 9.49 1.44 11.27
CA ALA A 107 10.88 1.48 10.77
C ALA A 107 11.38 0.20 10.07
N ASP A 108 11.80 -0.79 10.85
CA ASP A 108 12.44 -2.03 10.42
C ASP A 108 11.50 -3.02 9.70
N GLN A 109 10.18 -2.86 9.85
CA GLN A 109 9.16 -3.76 9.29
C GLN A 109 8.64 -3.32 7.91
N VAL A 110 9.05 -2.14 7.43
CA VAL A 110 8.72 -1.70 6.07
C VAL A 110 9.53 -2.55 5.10
N ALA A 111 8.90 -3.61 4.58
CA ALA A 111 9.54 -4.66 3.77
C ALA A 111 10.26 -4.13 2.53
N ASP A 112 9.89 -2.93 2.06
CA ASP A 112 10.51 -2.29 0.93
C ASP A 112 10.71 -0.79 1.20
N ALA A 113 11.91 -0.41 1.65
CA ALA A 113 12.27 1.00 1.86
C ALA A 113 12.22 1.83 0.55
N GLN A 114 12.06 1.19 -0.61
CA GLN A 114 11.84 1.83 -1.91
C GLN A 114 10.38 1.84 -2.38
N ALA A 115 9.47 1.22 -1.61
CA ALA A 115 8.04 1.09 -1.90
C ALA A 115 7.37 2.38 -2.37
N TYR A 116 7.78 3.50 -1.79
CA TYR A 116 7.25 4.82 -2.10
C TYR A 116 8.39 5.77 -2.46
N THR A 117 8.58 5.96 -3.77
CA THR A 117 9.24 7.15 -4.28
C THR A 117 8.12 8.11 -4.69
N PRO A 118 7.92 9.25 -3.99
CA PRO A 118 6.93 10.23 -4.40
C PRO A 118 7.18 10.57 -5.87
N GLY A 119 6.14 10.48 -6.68
CA GLY A 119 6.25 10.69 -8.12
C GLY A 119 6.94 12.02 -8.42
N GLY A 120 8.15 11.94 -8.96
CA GLY A 120 8.88 13.08 -9.51
C GLY A 120 8.18 13.60 -10.75
N ARG A 121 7.15 14.43 -10.56
CA ARG A 121 6.54 15.24 -11.62
C ARG A 121 6.49 16.70 -11.21
N GLY A 122 7.66 17.24 -10.91
CA GLY A 122 7.94 18.67 -10.85
C GLY A 122 9.27 18.93 -11.57
N PRO A 123 9.44 20.06 -12.27
CA PRO A 123 10.63 20.30 -13.08
C PRO A 123 11.89 20.14 -12.23
N SER A 124 12.85 19.36 -12.72
CA SER A 124 14.18 19.28 -12.14
C SER A 124 14.75 20.69 -12.01
N PHE A 125 14.86 21.18 -10.78
CA PHE A 125 15.75 22.29 -10.48
C PHE A 125 17.18 21.76 -10.44
N THR A 126 17.64 21.26 -11.59
CA THR A 126 19.06 21.11 -11.85
C THR A 126 19.61 22.52 -11.90
N THR A 127 20.26 22.94 -10.82
CA THR A 127 21.07 24.15 -10.76
C THR A 127 21.87 24.31 -12.07
N PRO A 128 21.81 25.47 -12.77
CA PRO A 128 22.67 25.68 -13.91
C PRO A 128 24.13 25.61 -13.44
N ARG A 129 24.78 24.55 -13.92
CA ARG A 129 26.22 24.30 -13.87
C ARG A 129 26.97 25.60 -14.17
N ARG A 130 27.68 26.17 -13.20
CA ARG A 130 28.70 27.21 -13.47
C ARG A 130 29.79 26.56 -14.33
N VAL A 131 29.62 26.61 -15.64
CA VAL A 131 30.70 26.39 -16.59
C VAL A 131 31.55 27.66 -16.58
N ARG A 132 32.49 27.77 -15.64
CA ARG A 132 33.56 28.79 -15.74
C ARG A 132 34.65 28.21 -16.64
N ARG A 133 34.37 28.15 -17.95
CA ARG A 133 35.42 27.97 -18.96
C ARG A 133 36.35 29.17 -18.84
N GLY A 134 37.60 28.91 -18.49
CA GLY A 134 38.68 29.82 -18.84
C GLY A 134 38.77 29.89 -20.37
N TRP A 135 39.15 31.07 -20.87
CA TRP A 135 40.16 31.30 -21.91
C TRP A 135 40.04 32.76 -22.42
N TYR A 136 41.11 33.52 -22.17
CA TYR A 136 41.66 34.70 -22.87
C TYR A 136 40.76 35.88 -23.30
N ALA A 137 41.10 37.07 -22.78
CA ALA A 137 41.27 38.30 -23.57
C ALA A 137 42.10 39.33 -22.77
N SER A 138 43.34 39.58 -23.20
CA SER A 138 44.08 40.81 -22.86
C SER A 138 43.43 42.00 -23.56
N PRO A 139 43.46 43.19 -22.94
CA PRO A 139 43.88 44.35 -23.71
C PRO A 139 44.87 45.25 -22.98
N SER A 140 45.56 46.00 -23.82
CA SER A 140 46.76 46.82 -23.67
C SER A 140 46.65 47.99 -22.68
N ARG A 141 47.82 48.38 -22.17
CA ARG A 141 48.17 49.63 -21.46
C ARG A 141 47.67 50.92 -22.12
N PRO A 142 47.63 52.02 -21.35
CA PRO A 142 48.70 53.02 -21.39
C PRO A 142 49.62 52.99 -20.15
#